data_AF-A0A1F9DZF6-F1
#
_entry.id   AF-A0A1F9DZF6-F1
#
_cell.length_a   1.000
_cell.length_b   1.000
_cell.length_c   1.000
_cell.angle_alpha   90.00
_cell.angle_beta   90.00
_cell.angle_gamma   90.00
#
_symmetry.space_group_name_H-M   'P 1'
#
loop_
_entity.id
_entity.type
_entity.pdbx_description
1 polymer ?
#
loop_
_entity_poly.entity_id
_entity_poly.type
_entity_poly.pdbx_seq_one_letter_code
_entity_poly.pdbx_strand_id
1 'polypeptide(L)'
;MTKIHEKALVDARAELAADVEIGAYCVIGPKVKIGKGTRLKSHVVVEGNTTLGEGNVIFQFASVGSVPQDLKYRGEDSQLIIGDRNTIREFVSLNPGTAGGGMITRVGNHNLFMMYCHIAHDCVLGSHNIIANGATLGGHVVIEDYVIVGGLVGIHQFVRVGTSAILGAGSMVSKDIPPYCNATGDRAKLRGLNREGLRRKGFTGEQIATLKKAYRIIFQSGLRTKDALKEVKREFPESPEIERLV
;
A
#
# COMPACT_ATOMS: atom_id res chain seq x y z
N MET A 1 6.77 28.22 10.44
CA MET A 1 7.41 28.83 9.26
C MET A 1 8.06 27.71 8.48
N THR A 2 7.79 27.65 7.18
CA THR A 2 8.29 26.59 6.30
C THR A 2 9.81 26.64 6.29
N LYS A 3 10.48 25.50 6.48
CA LYS A 3 11.94 25.42 6.51
C LYS A 3 12.41 24.81 5.20
N ILE A 4 12.69 25.66 4.22
CA ILE A 4 13.21 25.24 2.92
C ILE A 4 14.72 25.48 2.92
N HIS A 5 15.49 24.41 2.73
CA HIS A 5 16.94 24.50 2.61
C HIS A 5 17.33 25.28 1.35
N GLU A 6 18.37 26.11 1.42
CA GLU A 6 18.82 26.99 0.32
C GLU A 6 19.22 26.24 -0.98
N LYS A 7 19.52 24.95 -0.87
CA LYS A 7 19.87 24.06 -2.00
C LYS A 7 18.69 23.21 -2.49
N ALA A 8 17.48 23.40 -1.96
CA ALA A 8 16.29 22.78 -2.49
C ALA A 8 15.75 23.60 -3.67
N LEU A 9 15.26 22.91 -4.69
CA LEU A 9 14.61 23.52 -5.85
C LEU A 9 13.10 23.32 -5.69
N VAL A 10 12.38 24.39 -5.38
CA VAL A 10 10.92 24.38 -5.21
C VAL A 10 10.31 25.29 -6.26
N ASP A 11 9.48 24.73 -7.15
CA ASP A 11 8.73 25.55 -8.13
C ASP A 11 7.79 26.50 -7.38
N ALA A 12 7.70 27.76 -7.83
CA ALA A 12 6.90 28.80 -7.19
C ALA A 12 5.39 28.49 -7.15
N ARG A 13 4.91 27.56 -7.97
CA ARG A 13 3.51 27.12 -7.99
C ARG A 13 3.21 25.99 -7.01
N ALA A 14 4.22 25.37 -6.40
CA ALA A 14 4.02 24.34 -5.39
C ALA A 14 3.28 24.91 -4.17
N GLU A 15 2.30 24.17 -3.66
CA GLU A 15 1.50 24.58 -2.51
C GLU A 15 2.04 23.89 -1.24
N LEU A 16 2.71 24.64 -0.37
CA LEU A 16 3.32 24.10 0.86
C LEU A 16 2.66 24.69 2.10
N ALA A 17 2.31 23.84 3.07
CA ALA A 17 1.87 24.31 4.38
C ALA A 17 3.01 25.04 5.14
N ALA A 18 2.62 25.89 6.10
CA ALA A 18 3.50 26.85 6.77
C ALA A 18 4.55 26.23 7.72
N ASP A 19 4.57 24.92 7.93
CA ASP A 19 5.50 24.20 8.81
C ASP A 19 6.15 22.99 8.12
N VAL A 20 6.06 22.89 6.79
CA VAL A 20 6.76 21.88 5.99
C VAL A 20 8.28 22.08 6.09
N GLU A 21 9.03 20.99 6.17
CA GLU A 21 10.50 21.01 6.11
C GLU A 21 10.99 20.33 4.83
N ILE A 22 11.79 21.04 4.03
CA ILE A 22 12.38 20.57 2.78
C ILE A 22 13.89 20.63 2.92
N GLY A 23 14.57 19.48 3.00
CA GLY A 23 16.02 19.44 3.12
C GLY A 23 16.76 19.62 1.79
N ALA A 24 18.10 19.61 1.87
CA ALA A 24 18.99 19.93 0.76
C ALA A 24 18.77 19.06 -0.48
N TYR A 25 18.88 19.66 -1.66
CA TYR A 25 18.82 18.97 -2.96
C TYR A 25 17.49 18.24 -3.23
N CYS A 26 16.43 18.58 -2.51
CA CYS A 26 15.09 18.16 -2.93
C CYS A 26 14.64 18.95 -4.15
N VAL A 27 13.83 18.33 -5.00
CA VAL A 27 13.20 18.96 -6.18
C VAL A 27 11.69 18.80 -6.06
N ILE A 28 10.95 19.92 -6.07
CA ILE A 28 9.49 19.96 -5.89
C ILE A 28 8.85 20.62 -7.12
N GLY A 29 8.01 19.86 -7.82
CA GLY A 29 7.35 20.29 -9.06
C GLY A 29 6.17 21.25 -8.86
N PRO A 30 5.70 21.87 -9.95
CA PRO A 30 4.72 22.97 -9.92
C PRO A 30 3.32 22.60 -9.46
N LYS A 31 2.91 21.33 -9.58
CA LYS A 31 1.57 20.85 -9.21
C LYS A 31 1.58 20.09 -7.89
N VAL A 32 2.68 20.17 -7.13
CA VAL A 32 2.83 19.45 -5.88
C VAL A 32 2.16 20.21 -4.74
N LYS A 33 1.41 19.49 -3.91
CA LYS A 33 0.79 19.99 -2.68
C LYS A 33 1.33 19.22 -1.48
N ILE A 34 1.80 19.91 -0.45
CA ILE A 34 2.39 19.29 0.75
C ILE A 34 1.72 19.83 2.02
N GLY A 35 1.07 18.91 2.74
CA GLY A 35 0.36 19.19 3.99
C GLY A 35 1.25 19.44 5.21
N LYS A 36 0.60 19.90 6.28
CA LYS A 36 1.22 20.35 7.53
C LYS A 36 2.17 19.32 8.14
N GLY A 37 3.32 19.76 8.65
CA GLY A 37 4.28 18.95 9.39
C GLY A 37 4.96 17.84 8.59
N THR A 38 4.74 17.78 7.28
CA THR A 38 5.45 16.86 6.39
C THR A 38 6.90 17.29 6.22
N ARG A 39 7.81 16.31 6.24
CA ARG A 39 9.26 16.52 6.17
C ARG A 39 9.87 15.70 5.05
N LEU A 40 10.48 16.36 4.09
CA LEU A 40 11.35 15.75 3.10
C LEU A 40 12.78 15.91 3.60
N LYS A 41 13.53 14.81 3.64
CA LYS A 41 14.95 14.78 4.03
C LYS A 41 15.79 15.44 2.94
N SER A 42 16.85 14.80 2.44
CA SER A 42 17.64 15.36 1.33
C SER A 42 17.43 14.55 0.07
N HIS A 43 17.69 15.11 -1.10
CA HIS A 43 17.66 14.38 -2.38
C HIS A 43 16.32 13.66 -2.67
N VAL A 44 15.20 14.26 -2.27
CA VAL A 44 13.85 13.76 -2.60
C VAL A 44 13.34 14.47 -3.84
N VAL A 45 12.80 13.73 -4.80
CA VAL A 45 12.09 14.31 -5.94
C VAL A 45 10.59 14.08 -5.75
N VAL A 46 9.83 15.17 -5.74
CA VAL A 46 8.37 15.14 -5.78
C VAL A 46 7.89 15.91 -7.00
N GLU A 47 7.19 15.25 -7.91
CA GLU A 47 6.77 15.83 -9.18
C GLU A 47 5.35 15.38 -9.58
N GLY A 48 4.91 15.78 -10.78
CA GLY A 48 3.56 15.49 -11.26
C GLY A 48 2.45 16.18 -10.47
N ASN A 49 1.21 15.75 -10.71
CA ASN A 49 0.04 16.19 -9.96
C ASN A 49 -0.05 15.35 -8.66
N THR A 50 0.79 15.73 -7.69
CA THR A 50 1.00 14.95 -6.47
C THR A 50 0.54 15.71 -5.23
N THR A 51 -0.29 15.06 -4.42
CA THR A 51 -0.72 15.56 -3.11
C THR A 51 -0.16 14.68 -2.01
N LEU A 52 0.57 15.30 -1.08
CA LEU A 52 1.03 14.71 0.18
C LEU A 52 0.24 15.30 1.34
N GLY A 53 -0.37 14.45 2.16
CA GLY A 53 -1.06 14.85 3.39
C GLY A 53 -0.11 15.33 4.49
N GLU A 54 -0.58 15.26 5.72
CA GLU A 54 0.09 15.80 6.90
C GLU A 54 1.07 14.82 7.55
N GLY A 55 2.15 15.35 8.13
CA GLY A 55 3.05 14.59 8.99
C GLY A 55 3.80 13.44 8.32
N ASN A 56 3.89 13.43 6.99
CA ASN A 56 4.66 12.43 6.26
C ASN A 56 6.17 12.66 6.47
N VAL A 57 6.95 11.59 6.41
CA VAL A 57 8.42 11.67 6.43
C VAL A 57 8.97 10.93 5.23
N ILE A 58 9.67 11.65 4.35
CA ILE A 58 10.22 11.11 3.09
C ILE A 58 11.74 11.18 3.12
N PHE A 59 12.38 10.02 2.97
CA PHE A 59 13.82 9.85 3.05
C PHE A 59 14.49 9.95 1.67
N GLN A 60 15.82 10.03 1.69
CA GLN A 60 16.64 10.35 0.54
C GLN A 60 16.50 9.39 -0.63
N PHE A 61 16.61 9.95 -1.83
CA PHE A 61 16.54 9.25 -3.12
C PHE A 61 15.16 8.64 -3.43
N ALA A 62 14.12 9.00 -2.68
CA ALA A 62 12.75 8.68 -3.03
C ALA A 62 12.29 9.49 -4.26
N SER A 63 11.57 8.83 -5.16
CA SER A 63 10.96 9.42 -6.35
C SER A 63 9.44 9.31 -6.23
N VAL A 64 8.78 10.45 -5.98
CA VAL A 64 7.35 10.49 -5.64
C VAL A 64 6.58 11.28 -6.70
N GLY A 65 5.64 10.62 -7.37
CA GLY A 65 4.84 11.22 -8.43
C GLY A 65 5.51 11.24 -9.80
N SER A 66 6.66 10.57 -9.95
CA SER A 66 7.31 10.42 -11.25
C SER A 66 6.49 9.60 -12.22
N VAL A 67 6.70 9.85 -13.51
CA VAL A 67 5.88 9.25 -14.58
C VAL A 67 5.80 7.71 -14.46
N PRO A 68 4.61 7.12 -14.70
CA PRO A 68 4.45 5.67 -14.73
C PRO A 68 5.38 4.97 -15.73
N GLN A 69 5.72 3.72 -15.43
CA GLN A 69 6.49 2.85 -16.34
C GLN A 69 5.59 2.12 -17.38
N ASP A 70 4.29 2.40 -17.40
CA ASP A 70 3.37 1.84 -18.39
C ASP A 70 3.64 2.44 -19.77
N LEU A 71 3.94 1.59 -20.75
CA LEU A 71 4.17 1.97 -22.15
C LEU A 71 2.96 2.62 -22.82
N LYS A 72 1.77 2.57 -22.20
CA LYS A 72 0.55 3.24 -22.66
C LYS A 72 0.40 4.67 -22.12
N TYR A 73 1.18 5.07 -21.11
CA TYR A 73 1.16 6.44 -20.58
C TYR A 73 1.61 7.43 -21.67
N ARG A 74 0.86 8.53 -21.85
CA ARG A 74 1.08 9.54 -22.90
C ARG A 74 1.26 10.95 -22.36
N GLY A 75 1.53 11.08 -21.06
CA GLY A 75 1.67 12.39 -20.41
C GLY A 75 0.33 12.97 -19.95
N GLU A 76 -0.70 12.12 -19.78
CA GLU A 76 -1.95 12.54 -19.17
C GLU A 76 -1.74 13.09 -17.74
N ASP A 77 -2.60 14.01 -17.31
CA ASP A 77 -2.51 14.69 -16.00
C ASP A 77 -3.02 13.80 -14.85
N SER A 78 -2.43 12.61 -14.74
CA SER A 78 -2.77 11.64 -13.70
C SER A 78 -2.18 12.04 -12.34
N GLN A 79 -2.81 11.55 -11.29
CA GLN A 79 -2.58 11.99 -9.92
C GLN A 79 -1.94 10.92 -9.05
N LEU A 80 -1.14 11.38 -8.10
CA LEU A 80 -0.73 10.60 -6.94
C LEU A 80 -1.27 11.29 -5.68
N ILE A 81 -2.05 10.58 -4.88
CA ILE A 81 -2.62 11.10 -3.64
C ILE A 81 -2.13 10.23 -2.48
N ILE A 82 -1.34 10.82 -1.58
CA ILE A 82 -0.81 10.17 -0.38
C ILE A 82 -1.40 10.89 0.83
N GLY A 83 -1.99 10.12 1.75
CA GLY A 83 -2.57 10.61 2.99
C GLY A 83 -1.52 11.03 4.03
N ASP A 84 -1.84 10.80 5.29
CA ASP A 84 -1.12 11.36 6.43
C ASP A 84 -0.19 10.35 7.10
N ARG A 85 0.87 10.87 7.72
CA ARG A 85 1.72 10.15 8.69
C ARG A 85 2.35 8.89 8.10
N ASN A 86 2.58 8.86 6.80
CA ASN A 86 3.34 7.81 6.14
C ASN A 86 4.84 8.04 6.31
N THR A 87 5.58 6.95 6.45
CA THR A 87 7.05 6.94 6.42
C THR A 87 7.50 6.31 5.12
N ILE A 88 8.11 7.11 4.24
CA ILE A 88 8.60 6.71 2.93
C ILE A 88 10.12 6.68 2.98
N ARG A 89 10.69 5.48 3.04
CA ARG A 89 12.13 5.27 3.21
C ARG A 89 12.91 5.47 1.90
N GLU A 90 14.21 5.23 1.99
CA GLU A 90 15.18 5.50 0.95
C GLU A 90 14.87 4.76 -0.35
N PHE A 91 15.07 5.40 -1.51
CA PHE A 91 14.87 4.79 -2.83
C PHE A 91 13.46 4.25 -3.11
N VAL A 92 12.45 4.64 -2.34
CA VAL A 92 11.06 4.29 -2.66
C VAL A 92 10.62 5.03 -3.92
N SER A 93 9.88 4.34 -4.79
CA SER A 93 9.24 4.95 -5.96
C SER A 93 7.71 4.80 -5.88
N LEU A 94 6.99 5.88 -6.15
CA LEU A 94 5.51 5.89 -6.23
C LEU A 94 5.08 6.62 -7.50
N ASN A 95 4.36 5.95 -8.39
CA ASN A 95 3.88 6.53 -9.64
C ASN A 95 2.40 6.96 -9.56
N PRO A 96 1.97 8.00 -10.30
CA PRO A 96 0.56 8.35 -10.42
C PRO A 96 -0.19 7.30 -11.25
N GLY A 97 -1.51 7.47 -11.41
CA GLY A 97 -2.30 6.57 -12.23
C GLY A 97 -2.07 6.72 -13.75
N THR A 98 -2.88 6.02 -14.52
CA THR A 98 -2.92 6.10 -15.99
C THR A 98 -4.36 6.26 -16.48
N ALA A 99 -4.52 6.74 -17.72
CA ALA A 99 -5.84 6.86 -18.34
C ALA A 99 -6.59 5.51 -18.44
N GLY A 100 -5.86 4.39 -18.53
CA GLY A 100 -6.44 3.04 -18.62
C GLY A 100 -6.87 2.43 -17.28
N GLY A 101 -6.45 2.99 -16.15
CA GLY A 101 -6.81 2.49 -14.83
C GLY A 101 -7.88 3.33 -14.17
N GLY A 102 -7.48 4.50 -13.68
CA GLY A 102 -8.40 5.43 -13.04
C GLY A 102 -7.82 6.81 -12.84
N MET A 103 -6.73 7.13 -13.55
CA MET A 103 -5.98 8.39 -13.46
C MET A 103 -5.39 8.69 -12.08
N ILE A 104 -5.48 7.77 -11.11
CA ILE A 104 -5.12 8.06 -9.72
C ILE A 104 -4.49 6.83 -9.05
N THR A 105 -3.29 7.01 -8.51
CA THR A 105 -2.74 6.14 -7.45
C THR A 105 -3.09 6.74 -6.10
N ARG A 106 -3.64 5.94 -5.18
CA ARG A 106 -4.04 6.39 -3.83
C ARG A 106 -3.31 5.60 -2.74
N VAL A 107 -2.77 6.32 -1.76
CA VAL A 107 -2.16 5.76 -0.55
C VAL A 107 -2.81 6.40 0.67
N GLY A 108 -3.26 5.57 1.61
CA GLY A 108 -3.87 6.00 2.86
C GLY A 108 -2.86 6.53 3.88
N ASN A 109 -3.10 6.22 5.15
CA ASN A 109 -2.41 6.84 6.27
C ASN A 109 -1.53 5.86 7.04
N HIS A 110 -0.55 6.36 7.79
CA HIS A 110 0.23 5.57 8.74
C HIS A 110 0.95 4.35 8.13
N ASN A 111 1.25 4.38 6.83
CA ASN A 111 1.97 3.30 6.17
C ASN A 111 3.48 3.47 6.36
N LEU A 112 4.19 2.34 6.42
CA LEU A 112 5.64 2.27 6.36
C LEU A 112 6.05 1.64 5.03
N PHE A 113 6.66 2.43 4.17
CA PHE A 113 7.34 1.96 2.96
C PHE A 113 8.82 1.90 3.25
N MET A 114 9.39 0.70 3.36
CA MET A 114 10.82 0.51 3.61
C MET A 114 11.64 0.72 2.33
N MET A 115 12.96 0.61 2.42
CA MET A 115 13.83 1.01 1.30
C MET A 115 13.56 0.22 0.02
N TYR A 116 13.72 0.86 -1.14
CA TYR A 116 13.54 0.26 -2.47
C TYR A 116 12.17 -0.33 -2.77
N CYS A 117 11.12 0.05 -2.04
CA CYS A 117 9.77 -0.36 -2.43
C CYS A 117 9.34 0.35 -3.72
N HIS A 118 8.56 -0.35 -4.54
CA HIS A 118 7.94 0.23 -5.73
C HIS A 118 6.43 0.10 -5.68
N ILE A 119 5.74 1.24 -5.83
CA ILE A 119 4.29 1.33 -5.97
C ILE A 119 4.00 1.83 -7.38
N ALA A 120 3.58 0.91 -8.25
CA ALA A 120 3.26 1.24 -9.63
C ALA A 120 1.96 2.06 -9.75
N HIS A 121 1.63 2.39 -10.99
CA HIS A 121 0.44 3.16 -11.34
C HIS A 121 -0.86 2.50 -10.92
N ASP A 122 -1.86 3.34 -10.65
CA ASP A 122 -3.25 2.98 -10.35
C ASP A 122 -3.42 2.07 -9.12
N CYS A 123 -2.39 1.98 -8.27
CA CYS A 123 -2.49 1.20 -7.03
C CYS A 123 -3.38 1.92 -6.01
N VAL A 124 -4.07 1.14 -5.19
CA VAL A 124 -4.89 1.63 -4.07
C VAL A 124 -4.43 0.96 -2.79
N LEU A 125 -3.78 1.73 -1.93
CA LEU A 125 -3.27 1.27 -0.64
C LEU A 125 -4.07 1.92 0.48
N GLY A 126 -4.53 1.09 1.42
CA GLY A 126 -5.16 1.52 2.66
C GLY A 126 -4.16 2.12 3.65
N SER A 127 -4.45 1.92 4.93
CA SER A 127 -3.71 2.50 6.06
C SER A 127 -3.02 1.44 6.92
N HIS A 128 -2.02 1.87 7.69
CA HIS A 128 -1.27 1.04 8.63
C HIS A 128 -0.55 -0.17 8.00
N ASN A 129 -0.22 -0.08 6.72
CA ASN A 129 0.50 -1.12 6.01
C ASN A 129 2.00 -1.05 6.26
N ILE A 130 2.67 -2.20 6.16
CA ILE A 130 4.13 -2.30 6.14
C ILE A 130 4.52 -2.93 4.81
N ILE A 131 5.21 -2.16 3.98
CA ILE A 131 5.78 -2.61 2.72
C ILE A 131 7.29 -2.72 2.94
N ALA A 132 7.80 -3.94 3.10
CA ALA A 132 9.19 -4.16 3.48
C ALA A 132 10.15 -4.11 2.29
N ASN A 133 11.47 -4.09 2.59
CA ASN A 133 12.51 -3.73 1.65
C ASN A 133 12.40 -4.43 0.29
N GLY A 134 12.47 -3.65 -0.79
CA GLY A 134 12.48 -4.17 -2.15
C GLY A 134 11.18 -4.87 -2.57
N ALA A 135 10.08 -4.70 -1.84
CA ALA A 135 8.78 -5.17 -2.28
C ALA A 135 8.25 -4.31 -3.44
N THR A 136 7.72 -4.97 -4.46
CA THR A 136 7.34 -4.35 -5.73
C THR A 136 5.90 -4.71 -6.07
N LEU A 137 5.07 -3.68 -6.21
CA LEU A 137 3.68 -3.79 -6.63
C LEU A 137 3.58 -3.45 -8.11
N GLY A 138 3.01 -4.36 -8.91
CA GLY A 138 2.60 -4.07 -10.28
C GLY A 138 1.42 -3.11 -10.35
N GLY A 139 1.06 -2.68 -11.56
CA GLY A 139 -0.05 -1.74 -11.75
C GLY A 139 -1.39 -2.25 -11.23
N HIS A 140 -2.26 -1.34 -10.79
CA HIS A 140 -3.63 -1.65 -10.33
C HIS A 140 -3.72 -2.57 -9.10
N VAL A 141 -2.65 -2.73 -8.32
CA VAL A 141 -2.67 -3.53 -7.09
C VAL A 141 -3.49 -2.84 -6.01
N VAL A 142 -4.31 -3.61 -5.29
CA VAL A 142 -5.06 -3.14 -4.12
C VAL A 142 -4.47 -3.76 -2.86
N ILE A 143 -4.03 -2.93 -1.91
CA ILE A 143 -3.62 -3.35 -0.58
C ILE A 143 -4.59 -2.75 0.43
N GLU A 144 -5.30 -3.60 1.16
CA GLU A 144 -6.21 -3.13 2.21
C GLU A 144 -5.47 -2.72 3.48
N ASP A 145 -6.18 -2.39 4.56
CA ASP A 145 -5.55 -1.91 5.79
C ASP A 145 -4.78 -3.00 6.54
N TYR A 146 -3.68 -2.60 7.19
CA TYR A 146 -2.84 -3.42 8.07
C TYR A 146 -2.21 -4.66 7.43
N VAL A 147 -2.00 -4.63 6.11
CA VAL A 147 -1.26 -5.66 5.40
C VAL A 147 0.23 -5.51 5.67
N ILE A 148 0.91 -6.65 5.83
CA ILE A 148 2.37 -6.72 5.86
C ILE A 148 2.84 -7.42 4.58
N VAL A 149 3.55 -6.67 3.73
CA VAL A 149 4.24 -7.19 2.56
C VAL A 149 5.70 -7.40 2.93
N GLY A 150 6.13 -8.66 2.99
CA GLY A 150 7.51 -9.03 3.32
C GLY A 150 8.53 -8.51 2.30
N GLY A 151 9.81 -8.53 2.68
CA GLY A 151 10.87 -8.02 1.82
C GLY A 151 11.00 -8.84 0.54
N LEU A 152 11.36 -8.19 -0.57
CA LEU A 152 11.54 -8.80 -1.88
C LEU A 152 10.29 -9.54 -2.40
N VAL A 153 9.10 -9.14 -1.95
CA VAL A 153 7.84 -9.65 -2.49
C VAL A 153 7.53 -8.97 -3.82
N GLY A 154 7.21 -9.75 -4.85
CA GLY A 154 6.63 -9.26 -6.10
C GLY A 154 5.12 -9.51 -6.11
N ILE A 155 4.33 -8.45 -6.34
CA ILE A 155 2.87 -8.55 -6.49
C ILE A 155 2.51 -8.23 -7.94
N HIS A 156 1.93 -9.20 -8.63
CA HIS A 156 1.50 -9.05 -10.01
C HIS A 156 0.37 -8.00 -10.13
N GLN A 157 0.28 -7.35 -11.29
CA GLN A 157 -0.78 -6.38 -11.58
C GLN A 157 -2.18 -6.94 -11.30
N PHE A 158 -3.09 -6.06 -10.90
CA PHE A 158 -4.51 -6.32 -10.55
C PHE A 158 -4.77 -7.19 -9.30
N VAL A 159 -3.73 -7.64 -8.60
CA VAL A 159 -3.91 -8.44 -7.38
C VAL A 159 -4.46 -7.58 -6.23
N ARG A 160 -5.40 -8.14 -5.47
CA ARG A 160 -5.87 -7.61 -4.19
C ARG A 160 -5.29 -8.37 -3.01
N VAL A 161 -4.79 -7.65 -2.00
CA VAL A 161 -4.31 -8.21 -0.74
C VAL A 161 -5.19 -7.72 0.40
N GLY A 162 -5.91 -8.66 1.01
CA GLY A 162 -6.94 -8.40 2.01
C GLY A 162 -6.41 -7.96 3.37
N THR A 163 -7.26 -7.31 4.15
CA THR A 163 -6.87 -6.64 5.40
C THR A 163 -6.19 -7.61 6.36
N SER A 164 -5.13 -7.15 7.01
CA SER A 164 -4.35 -7.94 7.97
C SER A 164 -3.73 -9.22 7.40
N ALA A 165 -3.65 -9.36 6.07
CA ALA A 165 -2.89 -10.42 5.44
C ALA A 165 -1.38 -10.19 5.62
N ILE A 166 -0.60 -11.29 5.59
CA ILE A 166 0.86 -11.24 5.58
C ILE A 166 1.39 -11.99 4.37
N LEU A 167 2.24 -11.33 3.59
CA LEU A 167 3.03 -11.94 2.54
C LEU A 167 4.43 -12.21 3.09
N GLY A 168 4.85 -13.48 3.09
CA GLY A 168 6.21 -13.86 3.49
C GLY A 168 7.26 -13.27 2.56
N ALA A 169 8.47 -12.99 3.08
CA ALA A 169 9.56 -12.46 2.27
C ALA A 169 9.88 -13.36 1.06
N GLY A 170 10.25 -12.74 -0.07
CA GLY A 170 10.59 -13.43 -1.32
C GLY A 170 9.41 -14.07 -2.05
N SER A 171 8.17 -13.72 -1.70
CA SER A 171 6.98 -14.32 -2.33
C SER A 171 6.64 -13.66 -3.66
N MET A 172 6.16 -14.45 -4.62
CA MET A 172 5.62 -13.96 -5.89
C MET A 172 4.09 -14.16 -5.91
N VAL A 173 3.35 -13.08 -5.73
CA VAL A 173 1.89 -13.10 -5.60
C VAL A 173 1.23 -12.82 -6.95
N SER A 174 0.49 -13.80 -7.47
CA SER A 174 -0.19 -13.73 -8.77
C SER A 174 -1.71 -13.86 -8.69
N LYS A 175 -2.24 -14.00 -7.48
CA LYS A 175 -3.67 -14.12 -7.19
C LYS A 175 -4.01 -13.38 -5.92
N ASP A 176 -5.27 -13.00 -5.79
CA ASP A 176 -5.77 -12.33 -4.60
C ASP A 176 -5.48 -13.12 -3.33
N ILE A 177 -5.13 -12.39 -2.28
CA ILE A 177 -4.89 -12.93 -0.95
C ILE A 177 -6.06 -12.50 -0.06
N PRO A 178 -6.87 -13.45 0.45
CA PRO A 178 -8.01 -13.12 1.29
C PRO A 178 -7.57 -12.40 2.58
N PRO A 179 -8.47 -11.62 3.21
CA PRO A 179 -8.23 -11.03 4.52
C PRO A 179 -7.73 -12.04 5.54
N TYR A 180 -6.93 -11.55 6.47
CA TYR A 180 -6.41 -12.30 7.62
C TYR A 180 -5.50 -13.47 7.28
N CYS A 181 -5.21 -13.75 6.01
CA CYS A 181 -4.43 -14.90 5.61
C CYS A 181 -2.93 -14.61 5.53
N ASN A 182 -2.12 -15.63 5.78
CA ASN A 182 -0.70 -15.64 5.44
C ASN A 182 -0.52 -16.28 4.06
N ALA A 183 0.36 -15.74 3.22
CA ALA A 183 0.74 -16.35 1.95
C ALA A 183 2.27 -16.33 1.77
N THR A 184 2.84 -17.38 1.17
CA THR A 184 4.29 -17.43 0.90
C THR A 184 4.66 -18.27 -0.33
N GLY A 185 5.83 -17.99 -0.91
CA GLY A 185 6.52 -18.79 -1.93
C GLY A 185 6.54 -18.19 -3.34
N ASP A 186 7.32 -18.81 -4.23
CA ASP A 186 7.28 -18.53 -5.67
C ASP A 186 6.01 -19.15 -6.28
N ARG A 187 5.13 -18.26 -6.78
CA ARG A 187 3.67 -18.44 -6.84
C ARG A 187 3.10 -18.71 -5.44
N ALA A 188 2.87 -17.63 -4.71
CA ALA A 188 2.45 -17.64 -3.32
C ALA A 188 1.20 -18.50 -3.09
N LYS A 189 1.24 -19.31 -2.02
CA LYS A 189 0.11 -20.13 -1.57
C LYS A 189 -0.29 -19.73 -0.15
N LEU A 190 -1.57 -19.87 0.16
CA LEU A 190 -2.08 -19.63 1.51
C LEU A 190 -1.45 -20.61 2.52
N ARG A 191 -1.07 -20.08 3.68
CA ARG A 191 -0.45 -20.80 4.81
C ARG A 191 -1.21 -20.56 6.11
N GLY A 192 -2.55 -20.55 6.01
CA GLY A 192 -3.44 -20.34 7.16
C GLY A 192 -3.60 -18.87 7.52
N LEU A 193 -4.11 -18.62 8.72
CA LEU A 193 -4.43 -17.29 9.23
C LEU A 193 -3.23 -16.61 9.92
N ASN A 194 -3.20 -15.28 9.84
CA ASN A 194 -2.36 -14.37 10.61
C ASN A 194 -2.83 -14.27 12.07
N ARG A 195 -2.75 -15.39 12.79
CA ARG A 195 -3.28 -15.48 14.17
C ARG A 195 -2.63 -14.48 15.12
N GLU A 196 -1.32 -14.24 14.98
CA GLU A 196 -0.61 -13.29 15.84
C GLU A 196 -0.98 -11.84 15.52
N GLY A 197 -1.12 -11.46 14.25
CA GLY A 197 -1.60 -10.13 13.88
C GLY A 197 -3.02 -9.87 14.37
N LEU A 198 -3.91 -10.87 14.27
CA LEU A 198 -5.27 -10.78 14.80
C LEU A 198 -5.29 -10.60 16.34
N ARG A 199 -4.48 -11.38 17.08
CA ARG A 199 -4.35 -11.23 18.54
C ARG A 199 -3.87 -9.85 18.95
N ARG A 200 -2.86 -9.30 18.27
CA ARG A 200 -2.34 -7.95 18.52
C ARG A 200 -3.37 -6.85 18.26
N LYS A 201 -4.40 -7.14 17.46
CA LYS A 201 -5.53 -6.26 17.17
C LYS A 201 -6.74 -6.50 18.08
N GLY A 202 -6.61 -7.35 19.09
CA GLY A 202 -7.68 -7.59 20.06
C GLY A 202 -8.74 -8.61 19.64
N PHE A 203 -8.52 -9.38 18.56
CA PHE A 203 -9.43 -10.49 18.23
C PHE A 203 -9.41 -11.53 19.35
N THR A 204 -10.59 -11.96 19.79
CA THR A 204 -10.72 -12.97 20.84
C THR A 204 -10.30 -14.35 20.34
N GLY A 205 -9.98 -15.26 21.27
CA GLY A 205 -9.67 -16.65 20.92
C GLY A 205 -10.81 -17.35 20.17
N GLU A 206 -12.06 -16.99 20.50
CA GLU A 206 -13.27 -17.50 19.84
C GLU A 206 -13.39 -16.98 18.41
N GLN A 207 -13.24 -15.68 18.16
CA GLN A 207 -13.27 -15.11 16.80
C GLN A 207 -12.19 -15.74 15.90
N ILE A 208 -10.97 -15.93 16.43
CA ILE A 208 -9.90 -16.59 15.69
C ILE A 208 -10.24 -18.06 15.42
N ALA A 209 -10.90 -18.76 16.35
CA ALA A 209 -11.35 -20.13 16.15
C ALA A 209 -12.44 -20.21 15.07
N THR A 210 -13.39 -19.27 15.06
CA THR A 210 -14.44 -19.12 14.04
C THR A 210 -13.84 -18.87 12.65
N LEU A 211 -12.94 -17.88 12.52
CA LEU A 211 -12.19 -17.65 11.28
C LEU A 211 -11.44 -18.90 10.80
N LYS A 212 -10.85 -19.66 11.73
CA LYS A 212 -10.12 -20.89 11.37
C LYS A 212 -11.05 -21.96 10.82
N LYS A 213 -12.27 -22.08 11.33
CA LYS A 213 -13.29 -23.00 10.77
C LYS A 213 -13.70 -22.55 9.37
N ALA A 214 -14.05 -21.28 9.19
CA ALA A 214 -14.41 -20.73 7.89
C ALA A 214 -13.27 -20.88 6.85
N TYR A 215 -12.02 -20.58 7.23
CA TYR A 215 -10.85 -20.80 6.38
C TYR A 215 -10.75 -22.25 5.88
N ARG A 216 -10.98 -23.23 6.76
CA ARG A 216 -10.95 -24.65 6.39
C ARG A 216 -12.05 -25.00 5.39
N ILE A 217 -13.26 -24.47 5.59
CA ILE A 217 -14.37 -24.68 4.67
C ILE A 217 -14.05 -24.08 3.29
N ILE A 218 -13.52 -22.85 3.23
CA ILE A 218 -13.26 -22.16 1.96
C ILE A 218 -12.08 -22.77 1.20
N PHE A 219 -10.99 -23.11 1.91
CA PHE A 219 -9.71 -23.40 1.24
C PHE A 219 -9.22 -24.84 1.41
N GLN A 220 -9.86 -25.67 2.25
CA GLN A 220 -9.37 -27.02 2.58
C GLN A 220 -10.44 -28.13 2.50
N SER A 221 -11.72 -27.80 2.30
CA SER A 221 -12.81 -28.78 2.24
C SER A 221 -12.88 -29.57 0.93
N GLY A 222 -12.20 -29.09 -0.14
CA GLY A 222 -12.35 -29.62 -1.50
C GLY A 222 -13.62 -29.18 -2.22
N LEU A 223 -14.50 -28.40 -1.56
CA LEU A 223 -15.67 -27.81 -2.18
C LEU A 223 -15.27 -26.78 -3.23
N ARG A 224 -16.15 -26.57 -4.22
CA ARG A 224 -16.04 -25.43 -5.13
C ARG A 224 -16.25 -24.15 -4.32
N THR A 225 -15.52 -23.09 -4.67
CA THR A 225 -15.56 -21.80 -3.94
C THR A 225 -16.99 -21.32 -3.71
N LYS A 226 -17.85 -21.36 -4.73
CA LYS A 226 -19.25 -20.93 -4.61
C LYS A 226 -20.04 -21.69 -3.53
N ASP A 227 -19.81 -22.99 -3.39
CA ASP A 227 -20.52 -23.83 -2.43
C ASP A 227 -19.93 -23.66 -1.02
N ALA A 228 -18.60 -23.57 -0.92
CA ALA A 228 -17.91 -23.27 0.34
C ALA A 228 -18.34 -21.91 0.93
N LEU A 229 -18.47 -20.87 0.10
CA LEU A 229 -18.93 -19.56 0.56
C LEU A 229 -20.38 -19.59 1.06
N LYS A 230 -21.27 -20.36 0.43
CA LYS A 230 -22.65 -20.55 0.92
C LYS A 230 -22.66 -21.28 2.26
N GLU A 231 -21.83 -22.30 2.41
CA GLU A 231 -21.74 -23.08 3.63
C GLU A 231 -21.23 -22.23 4.80
N VAL A 232 -20.17 -21.46 4.60
CA VAL A 232 -19.66 -20.51 5.61
C VAL A 232 -20.73 -19.50 6.04
N LYS A 233 -21.46 -18.91 5.08
CA LYS A 233 -22.53 -17.95 5.40
C LYS A 233 -23.69 -18.58 6.18
N ARG A 234 -23.95 -19.88 5.97
CA ARG A 234 -24.98 -20.61 6.70
C ARG A 234 -24.54 -21.03 8.10
N GLU A 235 -23.27 -21.41 8.27
CA GLU A 235 -22.74 -21.89 9.55
C GLU A 235 -22.43 -20.74 10.52
N PHE A 236 -22.02 -19.58 9.98
CA PHE A 236 -21.67 -18.39 10.78
C PHE A 236 -22.52 -17.18 10.36
N PRO A 237 -23.86 -17.24 10.52
CA PRO A 237 -24.68 -16.06 10.30
C PRO A 237 -24.27 -14.97 11.30
N GLU A 238 -24.19 -13.72 10.85
CA GLU A 238 -23.95 -12.54 11.71
C GLU A 238 -22.55 -12.43 12.35
N SER A 239 -21.50 -13.01 11.75
CA SER A 239 -20.12 -12.78 12.18
C SER A 239 -19.41 -11.75 11.27
N PRO A 240 -19.11 -10.53 11.77
CA PRO A 240 -18.50 -9.47 10.96
C PRO A 240 -17.13 -9.87 10.38
N GLU A 241 -16.33 -10.63 11.13
CA GLU A 241 -15.04 -11.12 10.66
C GLU A 241 -15.18 -12.17 9.55
N ILE A 242 -16.25 -12.98 9.57
CA ILE A 242 -16.54 -13.92 8.49
C ILE A 242 -17.09 -13.19 7.27
N GLU A 243 -17.98 -12.21 7.45
CA GLU A 243 -18.45 -11.36 6.36
C GLU A 243 -17.29 -10.67 5.65
N ARG A 244 -16.27 -10.25 6.39
CA ARG A 244 -15.07 -9.65 5.78
C ARG A 244 -14.20 -10.64 5.01
N LEU A 245 -14.12 -11.90 5.47
CA LEU A 245 -13.32 -12.94 4.84
C LEU A 245 -13.92 -13.44 3.51
N VAL A 246 -15.26 -13.41 3.40
CA VAL A 246 -16.05 -13.93 2.27
C VAL A 246 -16.28 -12.89 1.19
#